data_AF-A0A2A2RE96-F1
#
_entry.id   AF-A0A2A2RE96-F1
#
_cell.length_a   1.000
_cell.length_b   1.000
_cell.length_c   1.000
_cell.angle_alpha   90.00
_cell.angle_beta   90.00
_cell.angle_gamma   90.00
#
_symmetry.space_group_name_H-M   'P 1'
#
loop_
_entity.id
_entity.type
_entity.pdbx_description
1 polymer ?
#
loop_
_entity_poly.entity_id
_entity_poly.type
_entity_poly.pdbx_seq_one_letter_code
_entity_poly.pdbx_strand_id
1 'polypeptide(L)'
;MNANQFEELLALRWKRRLNEAEQRQVDAWLAGHPEERARWEAEVSASRACQSLPTLSAPSNFMARVWQQIEQEERREAILATRWPGWFRWPSLAQQFAVLVLVFALTAMLLGQRRARTPAHLARSVEQVAPLARVPDLALLKDFEAISRLGQPGADLELLAAFEPPR
;
A
#
# COMPACT_ATOMS: atom_id res chain seq x y z
N MET A 1 -30.96 47.89 -2.28
CA MET A 1 -30.62 46.47 -2.06
C MET A 1 -29.29 46.22 -2.75
N ASN A 2 -28.43 45.35 -2.22
CA ASN A 2 -27.16 44.96 -2.84
C ASN A 2 -27.30 43.56 -3.48
N ALA A 3 -26.41 43.21 -4.42
CA ALA A 3 -26.45 41.91 -5.10
C ALA A 3 -26.45 40.70 -4.13
N ASN A 4 -25.66 40.75 -3.06
CA ASN A 4 -25.63 39.68 -2.05
C ASN A 4 -26.96 39.50 -1.32
N GLN A 5 -27.68 40.60 -1.04
CA GLN A 5 -28.99 40.53 -0.40
C GLN A 5 -30.03 39.89 -1.32
N PHE A 6 -29.92 40.13 -2.63
CA PHE A 6 -30.77 39.48 -3.62
C PHE A 6 -30.52 37.95 -3.65
N GLU A 7 -29.25 37.52 -3.63
CA GLU A 7 -28.90 36.09 -3.56
C GLU A 7 -29.39 35.42 -2.27
N GLU A 8 -29.31 36.11 -1.12
CA GLU A 8 -29.86 35.62 0.14
C GLU A 8 -31.39 35.43 0.05
N LEU A 9 -32.10 36.36 -0.60
CA LEU A 9 -33.54 36.23 -0.82
C LEU A 9 -33.88 35.07 -1.78
N LEU A 10 -33.06 34.82 -2.80
CA LEU A 10 -33.19 33.63 -3.64
C LEU A 10 -33.01 32.34 -2.83
N ALA A 11 -31.96 32.26 -2.01
CA ALA A 11 -31.71 31.09 -1.16
C ALA A 11 -32.81 30.87 -0.10
N LEU A 12 -33.32 31.95 0.49
CA LEU A 12 -34.44 31.91 1.44
C LEU A 12 -35.70 31.35 0.79
N ARG A 13 -35.92 31.68 -0.48
CA ARG A 13 -37.10 31.24 -1.24
C ARG A 13 -37.18 29.72 -1.41
N TRP A 14 -36.04 29.04 -1.56
CA TRP A 14 -36.00 27.58 -1.63
C TRP A 14 -36.41 26.92 -0.32
N LYS A 15 -36.16 27.58 0.82
CA LYS A 15 -36.53 27.07 2.14
C LYS A 15 -37.97 27.39 2.51
N ARG A 16 -38.43 28.61 2.20
CA ARG A 16 -39.78 29.08 2.50
C ARG A 16 -40.28 30.09 1.48
N ARG A 17 -41.59 30.27 1.43
CA ARG A 17 -42.19 31.40 0.71
C ARG A 17 -41.70 32.73 1.29
N LEU A 18 -41.31 33.65 0.41
CA LEU A 18 -40.96 35.02 0.79
C LEU A 18 -42.18 35.76 1.32
N ASN A 19 -41.98 36.62 2.31
CA ASN A 19 -43.03 37.47 2.86
C ASN A 19 -43.27 38.68 1.93
N GLU A 20 -44.33 39.45 2.20
CA GLU A 20 -44.69 40.59 1.35
C GLU A 20 -43.64 41.72 1.35
N ALA A 21 -42.94 41.93 2.46
CA ALA A 21 -41.90 42.95 2.56
C ALA A 21 -40.66 42.57 1.74
N GLU A 22 -40.25 41.31 1.81
CA GLU A 22 -39.17 40.70 1.03
C GLU A 22 -39.50 40.69 -0.46
N GLN A 23 -40.75 40.36 -0.82
CA GLN A 23 -41.20 40.41 -2.21
C GLN A 23 -41.10 41.83 -2.79
N ARG A 24 -41.53 42.85 -2.02
CA ARG A 24 -41.38 44.26 -2.44
C ARG A 24 -39.91 44.66 -2.63
N GLN A 25 -38.99 44.11 -1.84
CA GLN A 25 -37.55 44.36 -2.02
C GLN A 25 -37.04 43.75 -3.32
N VAL A 26 -37.45 42.51 -3.65
CA VAL A 26 -37.14 41.87 -4.92
C VAL A 26 -37.72 42.66 -6.10
N ASP A 27 -38.97 43.08 -6.01
CA ASP A 27 -39.64 43.82 -7.09
C ASP A 27 -38.93 45.18 -7.34
N ALA A 28 -38.52 45.87 -6.27
CA ALA A 28 -37.75 47.11 -6.36
C ALA A 28 -36.37 46.89 -7.00
N TRP A 29 -35.71 45.76 -6.73
CA TRP A 29 -34.43 45.40 -7.35
C TRP A 29 -34.59 45.05 -8.84
N LEU A 30 -35.61 44.26 -9.19
CA LEU A 30 -35.92 43.90 -10.57
C LEU A 30 -36.42 45.09 -11.42
N ALA A 31 -36.85 46.17 -10.79
CA ALA A 31 -37.11 47.44 -11.46
C ALA A 31 -35.82 48.12 -11.92
N GLY A 32 -34.73 47.99 -11.16
CA GLY A 32 -33.40 48.53 -11.49
C GLY A 32 -32.52 47.59 -12.31
N HIS A 33 -32.78 46.29 -12.27
CA HIS A 33 -31.99 45.23 -12.92
C HIS A 33 -32.86 44.33 -13.80
N PRO A 34 -33.29 44.81 -15.00
CA PRO A 34 -34.13 44.03 -15.89
C PRO A 34 -33.48 42.71 -16.37
N GLU A 35 -32.14 42.64 -16.39
CA GLU A 35 -31.37 41.44 -16.72
C GLU A 35 -31.63 40.25 -15.77
N GLU A 36 -31.91 40.52 -14.50
CA GLU A 36 -32.17 39.48 -13.48
C GLU A 36 -33.62 38.96 -13.52
N ARG A 37 -34.51 39.58 -14.29
CA ARG A 37 -35.93 39.16 -14.37
C ARG A 37 -36.09 37.76 -14.92
N ALA A 38 -35.35 37.42 -15.97
CA ALA A 38 -35.41 36.09 -16.57
C ALA A 38 -34.99 35.00 -15.56
N ARG A 39 -33.93 35.27 -14.79
CA ARG A 39 -33.46 34.38 -13.72
C ARG A 39 -34.51 34.26 -12.62
N TRP A 40 -35.08 35.38 -12.18
CA TRP A 40 -36.14 35.39 -11.18
C TRP A 40 -37.36 34.56 -11.61
N GLU A 41 -37.83 34.73 -12.85
CA GLU A 41 -38.95 33.97 -13.40
C GLU A 41 -38.65 32.48 -13.50
N ALA A 42 -37.45 32.10 -13.92
CA ALA A 42 -36.99 30.71 -13.93
C ALA A 42 -37.09 30.08 -12.53
N GLU A 43 -36.56 30.77 -11.51
CA GLU A 43 -36.66 30.35 -10.11
C GLU A 43 -38.13 30.24 -9.63
N VAL A 44 -39.00 31.17 -10.06
CA VAL A 44 -40.44 31.13 -9.75
C VAL A 44 -41.09 29.88 -10.33
N SER A 45 -40.80 29.61 -11.60
CA SER A 45 -41.39 28.49 -12.33
C SER A 45 -40.94 27.15 -11.75
N ALA A 46 -39.65 27.01 -11.43
CA ALA A 46 -39.09 25.80 -10.83
C ALA A 46 -39.71 25.52 -9.45
N SER A 47 -39.79 26.54 -8.60
CA SER A 47 -40.42 26.42 -7.28
C SER A 47 -41.88 25.98 -7.38
N ARG A 48 -42.64 26.54 -8.34
CA ARG A 48 -44.04 26.17 -8.59
C ARG A 48 -44.16 24.74 -9.10
N ALA A 49 -43.28 24.32 -10.00
CA ALA A 49 -43.24 22.95 -10.50
C ALA A 49 -42.99 21.95 -9.36
N CYS A 50 -42.04 22.24 -8.47
CA CYS A 50 -41.78 21.41 -7.29
C CYS A 50 -42.99 21.32 -6.36
N GLN A 51 -43.71 22.43 -6.13
CA GLN A 51 -44.93 22.44 -5.31
C GLN A 51 -46.11 21.69 -5.95
N SER A 52 -46.12 21.57 -7.28
CA SER A 52 -47.15 20.81 -8.00
C SER A 52 -46.92 19.30 -8.00
N LEU A 53 -45.76 18.85 -7.53
CA LEU A 53 -45.47 17.42 -7.44
C LEU A 53 -46.40 16.76 -6.40
N PRO A 54 -46.96 15.59 -6.71
CA PRO A 54 -47.81 14.87 -5.77
C PRO A 54 -46.98 14.46 -4.55
N THR A 55 -47.48 14.79 -3.36
CA THR A 55 -46.91 14.27 -2.12
C THR A 55 -47.18 12.77 -2.04
N LEU A 56 -46.19 11.97 -2.44
CA LEU A 56 -46.27 10.51 -2.34
C LEU A 56 -45.94 10.10 -0.91
N SER A 57 -46.83 9.30 -0.31
CA SER A 57 -46.51 8.63 0.95
C SER A 57 -45.45 7.56 0.68
N ALA A 58 -44.47 7.45 1.58
CA ALA A 58 -43.51 6.37 1.52
C ALA A 58 -44.25 5.01 1.59
N PRO A 59 -43.81 3.98 0.84
CA PRO A 59 -44.41 2.67 0.94
C PRO A 59 -44.20 2.11 2.36
N SER A 60 -45.15 1.31 2.86
CA SER A 60 -45.11 0.77 4.23
C SER A 60 -43.87 -0.09 4.54
N ASN A 61 -43.23 -0.63 3.50
CA ASN A 61 -42.01 -1.43 3.60
C ASN A 61 -40.73 -0.64 3.29
N PHE A 62 -40.78 0.70 3.20
CA PHE A 62 -39.63 1.54 2.89
C PHE A 62 -38.44 1.24 3.82
N MET A 63 -38.67 1.27 5.13
CA MET A 63 -37.62 1.01 6.11
C MET A 63 -37.07 -0.42 6.03
N ALA A 64 -37.93 -1.40 5.76
CA ALA A 64 -37.50 -2.79 5.58
C ALA A 64 -36.57 -2.93 4.36
N ARG A 65 -36.86 -2.23 3.26
CA ARG A 65 -36.00 -2.22 2.06
C ARG A 65 -34.68 -1.50 2.32
N VAL A 66 -34.70 -0.40 3.06
CA VAL A 66 -33.48 0.34 3.44
C VAL A 66 -32.56 -0.56 4.27
N TRP A 67 -33.08 -1.21 5.31
CA TRP A 67 -32.29 -2.13 6.13
C TRP A 67 -31.73 -3.29 5.34
N GLN A 68 -32.55 -3.89 4.48
CA GLN A 68 -32.12 -4.98 3.61
C GLN A 68 -30.98 -4.53 2.68
N GLN A 69 -31.02 -3.29 2.18
CA GLN A 69 -29.98 -2.77 1.30
C GLN A 69 -28.67 -2.51 2.06
N ILE A 70 -28.75 -1.92 3.26
CA ILE A 70 -27.58 -1.72 4.14
C ILE A 70 -26.92 -3.06 4.47
N GLU A 71 -27.70 -4.06 4.90
CA GLU A 71 -27.16 -5.39 5.18
C GLU A 71 -26.50 -6.04 3.95
N GLN A 72 -27.06 -5.82 2.75
CA GLN A 72 -26.45 -6.34 1.52
C GLN A 72 -25.13 -5.66 1.18
N GLU A 73 -25.02 -4.35 1.40
CA GLU A 73 -23.78 -3.59 1.21
C GLU A 73 -22.70 -4.07 2.20
N GLU A 74 -23.04 -4.19 3.49
CA GLU A 74 -22.12 -4.72 4.52
C GLU A 74 -21.65 -6.14 4.20
N ARG A 75 -22.55 -7.04 3.76
CA ARG A 75 -22.18 -8.40 3.35
C ARG A 75 -21.26 -8.41 2.14
N ARG A 76 -21.48 -7.51 1.16
CA ARG A 76 -20.59 -7.38 -0.01
C ARG A 76 -19.20 -6.93 0.40
N GLU A 77 -19.10 -5.95 1.30
CA GLU A 77 -17.82 -5.48 1.83
C GLU A 77 -17.10 -6.58 2.62
N ALA A 78 -17.81 -7.34 3.45
CA ALA A 78 -17.26 -8.46 4.20
C ALA A 78 -16.70 -9.57 3.27
N ILE A 79 -17.40 -9.89 2.18
CA ILE A 79 -16.94 -10.87 1.17
C ILE A 79 -15.68 -10.36 0.47
N LEU A 80 -15.62 -9.07 0.12
CA LEU A 80 -14.43 -8.48 -0.51
C LEU A 80 -13.23 -8.44 0.46
N ALA A 81 -13.47 -8.18 1.74
CA ALA A 81 -12.44 -8.15 2.78
C ALA A 81 -11.88 -9.56 3.10
N THR A 82 -12.71 -10.61 3.03
CA THR A 82 -12.28 -12.01 3.29
C THR A 82 -11.73 -12.73 2.06
N ARG A 83 -11.88 -12.16 0.87
CA ARG A 83 -11.38 -12.75 -0.37
C ARG A 83 -9.90 -12.41 -0.57
N TRP A 84 -9.05 -13.07 0.21
CA TRP A 84 -7.65 -13.21 -0.19
C TRP A 84 -7.60 -13.75 -1.63
N PRO A 85 -6.81 -13.16 -2.54
CA PRO A 85 -6.81 -13.58 -3.93
C PRO A 85 -6.43 -15.05 -3.99
N GLY A 86 -7.27 -15.87 -4.62
CA GLY A 86 -7.05 -17.33 -4.79
C GLY A 86 -5.78 -17.69 -5.55
N TRP A 87 -4.98 -16.70 -5.97
CA TRP A 87 -3.61 -16.84 -6.45
C TRP A 87 -2.59 -17.07 -5.31
N PHE A 88 -2.94 -16.71 -4.07
CA PHE A 88 -2.06 -16.81 -2.89
C PHE A 88 -2.27 -18.17 -2.23
N ARG A 89 -2.41 -19.21 -3.05
CA ARG A 89 -2.31 -20.58 -2.59
C ARG A 89 -0.82 -20.84 -2.46
N TRP A 90 -0.33 -20.74 -1.23
CA TRP A 90 1.04 -21.15 -0.92
C TRP A 90 1.28 -22.55 -1.51
N PRO A 91 2.37 -22.75 -2.28
CA PRO A 91 2.72 -24.09 -2.74
C PRO A 91 2.85 -24.98 -1.50
N SER A 92 2.32 -26.21 -1.57
CA SER A 92 2.35 -27.10 -0.42
C SER A 92 3.79 -27.24 0.07
N LEU A 93 3.99 -27.40 1.38
CA LEU A 93 5.32 -27.59 1.98
C LEU A 93 6.15 -28.63 1.21
N ALA A 94 5.50 -29.67 0.66
CA ALA A 94 6.11 -30.68 -0.19
C ALA A 94 6.80 -30.11 -1.45
N GLN A 95 6.21 -29.10 -2.12
CA GLN A 95 6.84 -28.44 -3.28
C GLN A 95 8.05 -27.60 -2.86
N GLN A 96 7.99 -26.94 -1.70
CA GLN A 96 9.12 -26.18 -1.16
C GLN A 96 10.31 -27.09 -0.83
N PHE A 97 10.06 -28.25 -0.20
CA PHE A 97 11.09 -29.25 0.06
C PHE A 97 11.67 -29.85 -1.23
N ALA A 98 10.83 -30.12 -2.23
CA ALA A 98 11.30 -30.66 -3.52
C ALA A 98 12.26 -29.69 -4.23
N VAL A 99 11.96 -28.39 -4.24
CA VAL A 99 12.84 -27.36 -4.81
C VAL A 99 14.15 -27.27 -4.01
N LEU A 100 14.08 -27.29 -2.68
CA LEU A 100 15.26 -27.24 -1.82
C LEU A 100 16.21 -28.41 -2.08
N VAL A 101 15.66 -29.63 -2.16
CA VAL A 101 16.42 -30.86 -2.46
C VAL A 101 17.04 -30.77 -3.86
N LEU A 102 16.31 -30.27 -4.86
CA LEU A 102 16.83 -30.11 -6.22
C LEU A 102 18.01 -29.13 -6.26
N VAL A 103 17.89 -27.96 -5.61
CA VAL A 103 18.97 -26.96 -5.54
C VAL A 103 20.19 -27.52 -4.81
N PHE A 104 19.97 -28.28 -3.73
CA PHE A 104 21.05 -28.90 -2.96
C PHE A 104 21.76 -30.00 -3.77
N ALA A 105 21.01 -30.82 -4.51
CA ALA A 105 21.57 -31.83 -5.40
C ALA A 105 22.37 -31.19 -6.55
N LEU A 106 21.87 -30.10 -7.14
CA LEU A 106 22.54 -29.39 -8.23
C LEU A 106 23.85 -28.75 -7.76
N THR A 107 23.85 -28.13 -6.59
CA THR A 107 25.06 -27.55 -5.99
C THR A 107 26.08 -28.63 -5.64
N ALA A 108 25.67 -29.73 -5.01
CA ALA A 108 26.55 -30.87 -4.72
C ALA A 108 27.17 -31.45 -6.00
N MET A 109 26.40 -31.58 -7.08
CA MET A 109 26.88 -32.07 -8.37
C MET A 109 27.92 -31.14 -8.99
N LEU A 110 27.71 -29.82 -8.95
CA LEU A 110 28.65 -28.83 -9.46
C LEU A 110 29.99 -28.83 -8.70
N LEU A 111 29.94 -28.93 -7.37
CA LEU A 111 31.12 -29.03 -6.50
C LEU A 111 31.89 -30.35 -6.74
N GLY A 112 31.17 -31.46 -6.92
CA GLY A 112 31.76 -32.76 -7.24
C GLY A 112 32.50 -32.79 -8.58
N GLN A 113 31.91 -32.20 -9.63
CA GLN A 113 32.57 -32.10 -10.94
C GLN A 113 33.86 -31.28 -10.89
N ARG A 114 33.92 -30.23 -10.05
CA ARG A 114 35.14 -29.44 -9.87
C ARG A 114 36.25 -30.25 -9.21
N ARG A 115 35.93 -31.08 -8.21
CA ARG A 115 36.90 -31.95 -7.53
C ARG A 115 37.40 -33.09 -8.41
N ALA A 116 36.52 -33.68 -9.24
CA ALA A 116 36.89 -34.78 -10.13
C ALA A 116 37.83 -34.36 -11.27
N ARG A 117 37.88 -33.07 -11.63
CA ARG A 117 38.78 -32.54 -12.66
C ARG A 117 40.17 -32.13 -12.14
N THR A 118 40.36 -32.09 -10.82
CA THR A 118 41.63 -31.68 -10.20
C THR A 118 42.76 -32.74 -10.16
N PRO A 119 42.57 -34.07 -10.27
CA PRO A 119 43.66 -35.01 -10.02
C PRO A 119 44.75 -35.02 -11.10
N ALA A 120 44.43 -34.60 -12.34
CA ALA A 120 45.39 -34.66 -13.46
C ALA A 120 46.51 -33.60 -13.36
N HIS A 121 46.27 -32.46 -12.71
CA HIS A 121 47.27 -31.41 -12.55
C HIS A 121 48.18 -31.60 -11.34
N LEU A 122 47.72 -32.30 -10.29
CA LEU A 122 48.51 -32.55 -9.09
C LEU A 122 49.64 -33.57 -9.34
N ALA A 123 49.43 -34.56 -10.21
CA ALA A 123 50.47 -35.55 -10.52
C ALA A 123 51.71 -34.91 -11.19
N ARG A 124 51.52 -33.91 -12.06
CA ARG A 124 52.61 -33.18 -12.71
C ARG A 124 53.36 -32.23 -11.77
N SER A 125 52.66 -31.64 -10.79
CA SER A 125 53.26 -30.73 -9.81
C SER A 125 54.00 -31.48 -8.69
N VAL A 126 53.60 -32.71 -8.36
CA VAL A 126 54.28 -33.54 -7.35
C VAL A 126 55.63 -34.07 -7.85
N GLU A 127 55.74 -34.39 -9.15
CA GLU A 127 56.99 -34.88 -9.74
C GLU A 127 58.10 -33.80 -9.81
N GLN A 128 57.72 -32.52 -9.91
CA GLN A 128 58.65 -31.39 -9.93
C GLN A 128 59.07 -30.91 -8.52
N VAL A 129 58.28 -31.20 -7.49
CA VAL A 129 58.54 -30.76 -6.10
C VAL A 129 59.12 -31.88 -5.22
N ALA A 130 59.00 -33.15 -5.64
CA ALA A 130 59.56 -34.32 -4.94
C ALA A 130 61.07 -34.24 -4.61
N PRO A 131 61.96 -33.64 -5.44
CA PRO A 131 63.37 -33.51 -5.06
C PRO A 131 63.68 -32.33 -4.13
N LEU A 132 62.71 -31.44 -3.85
CA LEU A 132 62.88 -30.25 -2.99
C LEU A 132 62.16 -30.37 -1.64
N ALA A 133 61.30 -31.37 -1.45
CA ALA A 133 60.60 -31.63 -0.19
C ALA A 133 61.50 -32.38 0.81
N ARG A 134 62.54 -31.70 1.31
CA ARG A 134 63.06 -32.00 2.65
C ARG A 134 61.92 -31.72 3.62
N VAL A 135 61.45 -32.76 4.31
CA VAL A 135 60.41 -32.71 5.35
C VAL A 135 60.69 -31.52 6.28
N PRO A 136 59.76 -30.57 6.48
CA PRO A 136 59.97 -29.50 7.44
C PRO A 136 59.93 -30.06 8.85
N ASP A 137 60.89 -29.65 9.67
CA ASP A 137 61.02 -30.03 11.07
C ASP A 137 59.75 -29.70 11.87
N LEU A 138 59.30 -30.65 12.69
CA LEU A 138 58.05 -30.59 13.44
C LEU A 138 57.97 -29.39 14.40
N ALA A 139 59.11 -28.76 14.69
CA ALA A 139 59.22 -27.54 15.47
C ALA A 139 58.46 -26.35 14.86
N LEU A 140 58.37 -26.24 13.53
CA LEU A 140 57.65 -25.15 12.86
C LEU A 140 56.13 -25.23 12.99
N LEU A 141 55.57 -26.41 13.27
CA LEU A 141 54.14 -26.58 13.53
C LEU A 141 53.71 -26.17 14.95
N LYS A 142 54.65 -25.83 15.83
CA LYS A 142 54.34 -25.37 17.20
C LYS A 142 54.06 -23.86 17.30
N ASP A 143 54.37 -23.07 16.29
CA ASP A 143 54.12 -21.62 16.27
C ASP A 143 52.66 -21.23 15.95
N PHE A 144 51.71 -22.10 16.27
CA PHE A 144 50.27 -21.80 16.17
C PHE A 144 49.87 -20.58 17.01
N GLU A 145 50.58 -20.30 18.11
CA GLU A 145 50.31 -19.15 18.97
C GLU A 145 50.81 -17.82 18.38
N ALA A 146 51.86 -17.83 17.55
CA ALA A 146 52.31 -16.64 16.83
C ALA A 146 51.31 -16.26 15.73
N ILE A 147 50.75 -17.26 15.05
CA ILE A 147 49.74 -17.08 14.01
C ILE A 147 48.39 -16.65 14.62
N SER A 148 48.02 -17.15 15.81
CA SER A 148 46.79 -16.74 16.48
C SER A 148 46.82 -15.28 16.97
N ARG A 149 48.00 -14.74 17.28
CA ARG A 149 48.17 -13.32 17.67
C ARG A 149 48.12 -12.36 16.48
N LEU A 150 48.45 -12.79 15.26
CA LEU A 150 48.32 -11.99 14.05
C LEU A 150 46.86 -11.86 13.57
N GLY A 151 45.97 -12.74 14.05
CA GLY A 151 44.57 -12.82 13.62
C GLY A 151 43.55 -12.16 14.56
N GLN A 152 43.98 -11.46 15.62
CA GLN A 152 43.05 -10.65 16.42
C GLN A 152 42.93 -9.25 15.84
N PRO A 153 41.82 -8.89 15.17
CA PRO A 153 41.51 -7.49 14.92
C PRO A 153 41.31 -6.79 16.27
N GLY A 154 42.03 -5.70 16.51
CA GLY A 154 41.77 -4.83 17.67
C GLY A 154 40.30 -4.42 17.65
N ALA A 155 39.63 -4.50 18.81
CA ALA A 155 38.22 -4.16 18.93
C ALA A 155 37.95 -2.79 18.30
N ASP A 156 37.05 -2.76 17.32
CA ASP A 156 36.78 -1.57 16.52
C ASP A 156 35.93 -0.60 17.36
N LEU A 157 36.62 0.29 18.09
CA LEU A 157 36.02 1.18 19.09
C LEU A 157 34.98 2.14 18.48
N GLU A 158 35.08 2.44 17.18
CA GLU A 158 34.08 3.24 16.46
C GLU A 158 32.74 2.50 16.29
N LEU A 159 32.78 1.19 16.03
CA LEU A 159 31.58 0.35 15.94
C LEU A 159 30.90 0.17 17.30
N LEU A 160 31.69 0.14 18.38
CA LEU A 160 31.16 0.09 19.75
C LEU A 160 30.52 1.41 20.18
N ALA A 161 31.12 2.55 19.82
CA ALA A 161 30.54 3.88 20.07
C ALA A 161 29.24 4.12 19.27
N ALA A 162 29.13 3.55 18.07
CA ALA A 162 27.91 3.66 17.25
C ALA A 162 26.72 2.84 17.80
N PHE A 163 26.97 1.85 18.65
CA PHE A 163 25.93 1.04 19.31
C PHE A 163 25.51 1.59 20.67
N GLU A 164 26.14 2.65 21.17
CA GLU A 164 25.74 3.29 22.42
C GLU A 164 24.62 4.32 22.14
N PRO A 165 23.39 4.13 22.67
CA PRO A 165 22.28 5.05 22.43
C PRO A 165 22.52 6.39 23.15
N PRO A 166 22.06 7.53 22.58
CA PRO A 166 22.27 8.85 23.19
C PRO A 166 21.55 8.94 24.54
N ARG A 167 22.25 9.44 25.56
CA ARG A 167 21.64 9.87 26.83
C ARG A 167 20.91 11.20 26.67
#